data_AF-A0A2D6XJJ4-F1
#
_entry.id   AF-A0A2D6XJJ4-F1
#
_cell.length_a   1.000
_cell.length_b   1.000
_cell.length_c   1.000
_cell.angle_alpha   90.00
_cell.angle_beta   90.00
_cell.angle_gamma   90.00
#
_symmetry.space_group_name_H-M   'P 1'
#
loop_
_entity.id
_entity.type
_entity.pdbx_description
1 polymer ?
#
loop_
_entity_poly.entity_id
_entity_poly.type
_entity_poly.pdbx_seq_one_letter_code
_entity_poly.pdbx_strand_id
1 'polypeptide(L)'
;MCVGGVHFLSLYTILHYRIRVCQCSITLILGDFARGGAKPVRESWYGGFWWYICCMCKDYPHRYQVQSHSGGWALGRCKWCRRTEPFRDSSIGYVKGKQILPTSAEKRRFLRSLDIPVSRNRWDDSEVQTLIDSVKEIGMNQTAKQYEIPVSTLHLWTKGLSPFSYNPTKYTKEFKAKVISEYEKRKNFRGVAKDFGIPRSTLQRWVKQS
;
A
#
# COMPACT_ATOMS: atom_id res chain seq x y z
N MET A 1 -31.35 69.71 12.90
CA MET A 1 -31.84 68.35 13.20
C MET A 1 -30.93 67.37 12.48
N CYS A 2 -30.04 66.70 13.21
CA CYS A 2 -29.01 65.82 12.65
C CYS A 2 -29.46 64.36 12.75
N VAL A 3 -29.24 63.62 11.66
CA VAL A 3 -29.58 62.21 11.49
C VAL A 3 -28.43 61.36 12.07
N GLY A 4 -28.72 60.48 13.03
CA GLY A 4 -27.73 59.60 13.67
C GLY A 4 -28.00 58.13 13.33
N GLY A 5 -27.04 57.49 12.66
CA GLY A 5 -27.12 56.13 12.14
C GLY A 5 -26.96 55.04 13.22
N VAL A 6 -27.60 53.90 12.94
CA VAL A 6 -27.58 52.69 13.77
C VAL A 6 -26.41 51.81 13.32
N HIS A 7 -25.44 51.58 14.22
CA HIS A 7 -24.38 50.59 14.02
C HIS A 7 -24.89 49.20 14.46
N PHE A 8 -24.96 48.27 13.51
CA PHE A 8 -25.17 46.84 13.76
C PHE A 8 -23.82 46.19 14.08
N LEU A 9 -23.59 45.79 15.33
CA LEU A 9 -22.48 44.92 15.71
C LEU A 9 -22.96 43.47 15.63
N SER A 10 -22.47 42.73 14.63
CA SER A 10 -22.70 41.29 14.47
C SER A 10 -21.67 40.51 15.30
N LEU A 11 -22.12 39.91 16.39
CA LEU A 11 -21.35 38.95 17.18
C LEU A 11 -21.41 37.58 16.48
N TYR A 12 -20.30 37.14 15.87
CA TYR A 12 -20.15 35.78 15.36
C TYR A 12 -19.62 34.86 16.47
N THR A 13 -20.48 33.99 16.97
CA THR A 13 -20.11 32.90 17.89
C THR A 13 -19.44 31.77 17.10
N ILE A 14 -18.13 31.59 17.28
CA ILE A 14 -17.38 30.47 16.71
C ILE A 14 -17.55 29.25 17.63
N LEU A 15 -18.46 28.35 17.24
CA LEU A 15 -18.63 27.04 17.89
C LEU A 15 -17.56 26.06 17.36
N HIS A 16 -16.52 25.80 18.16
CA HIS A 16 -15.56 24.73 17.90
C HIS A 16 -16.12 23.38 18.38
N TYR A 17 -16.67 22.57 17.48
CA TYR A 17 -16.89 21.15 17.74
C TYR A 17 -15.60 20.37 17.52
N ARG A 18 -14.98 19.85 18.59
CA ARG A 18 -13.91 18.85 18.53
C ARG A 18 -14.52 17.46 18.58
N ILE A 19 -14.69 16.83 17.42
CA ILE A 19 -14.93 15.38 17.34
C ILE A 19 -13.57 14.71 17.13
N ARG A 20 -13.07 14.00 18.16
CA ARG A 20 -11.92 13.09 18.03
C ARG A 20 -12.43 11.75 17.49
N VAL A 21 -12.28 11.55 16.19
CA VAL A 21 -12.19 10.22 15.59
C VAL A 21 -11.15 10.31 14.47
N CYS A 22 -10.18 9.38 14.45
CA CYS A 22 -9.17 9.27 13.41
C CYS A 22 -9.80 9.25 12.01
N GLN A 23 -9.82 10.39 11.33
CA GLN A 23 -10.19 10.50 9.92
C GLN A 23 -9.28 11.56 9.29
N CYS A 24 -8.62 11.17 8.21
CA CYS A 24 -7.79 12.05 7.39
C CYS A 24 -8.64 13.23 6.87
N SER A 25 -8.49 14.40 7.49
CA SER A 25 -9.03 15.64 6.94
C SER A 25 -8.13 16.10 5.79
N ILE A 26 -8.66 16.12 4.57
CA ILE A 26 -8.03 16.84 3.46
C ILE A 26 -8.28 18.33 3.72
N THR A 27 -7.32 19.02 4.32
CA THR A 27 -7.36 20.48 4.45
C THR A 27 -6.96 21.08 3.10
N LEU A 28 -7.94 21.53 2.32
CA LEU A 28 -7.72 22.41 1.18
C LEU A 28 -7.29 23.78 1.73
N ILE A 29 -6.01 24.11 1.59
CA ILE A 29 -5.51 25.45 1.91
C ILE A 29 -5.92 26.36 0.74
N LEU A 30 -7.07 27.03 0.90
CA LEU A 30 -7.44 28.20 0.10
C LEU A 30 -6.54 29.35 0.57
N GLY A 31 -5.54 29.70 -0.23
CA GLY A 31 -4.77 30.92 -0.02
C GLY A 31 -5.63 32.12 -0.42
N ASP A 32 -5.81 33.05 0.51
CA ASP A 32 -6.57 34.28 0.33
C ASP A 32 -6.06 35.10 -0.86
N PHE A 33 -6.89 35.19 -1.91
CA PHE A 33 -6.85 36.30 -2.85
C PHE A 33 -8.24 36.93 -2.86
N ALA A 34 -8.25 38.25 -2.67
CA ALA A 34 -9.35 39.01 -2.12
C ALA A 34 -10.61 39.09 -3.01
N ARG A 35 -11.75 39.21 -2.31
CA ARG A 35 -13.05 39.81 -2.73
C ARG A 35 -13.79 39.14 -3.89
N GLY A 36 -14.76 38.28 -3.53
CA GLY A 36 -15.88 37.91 -4.39
C GLY A 36 -16.66 36.74 -3.78
N GLY A 37 -17.94 36.95 -3.46
CA GLY A 37 -18.77 36.01 -2.69
C GLY A 37 -18.72 34.56 -3.15
N ALA A 38 -18.41 33.66 -2.21
CA ALA A 38 -18.38 32.22 -2.45
C ALA A 38 -19.79 31.65 -2.58
N LYS A 39 -20.14 31.23 -3.80
CA LYS A 39 -21.12 30.15 -4.02
C LYS A 39 -20.40 28.81 -3.78
N PRO A 40 -21.07 27.74 -3.35
CA PRO A 40 -20.48 26.41 -3.33
C PRO A 40 -19.96 26.06 -4.73
N VAL A 41 -18.67 25.80 -4.84
CA VAL A 41 -18.02 25.51 -6.12
C VAL A 41 -18.56 24.19 -6.63
N ARG A 42 -19.39 24.27 -7.68
CA ARG A 42 -19.59 23.19 -8.65
C ARG A 42 -18.22 22.79 -9.18
N GLU A 43 -17.94 21.50 -9.17
CA GLU A 43 -16.93 20.88 -10.01
C GLU A 43 -17.26 21.23 -11.47
N SER A 44 -16.53 22.17 -12.04
CA SER A 44 -16.50 22.39 -13.49
C SER A 44 -15.05 22.61 -13.90
N TRP A 45 -14.58 21.69 -14.73
CA TRP A 45 -13.29 21.73 -15.40
C TRP A 45 -13.20 22.99 -16.26
N TYR A 46 -12.39 23.96 -15.86
CA TYR A 46 -11.89 25.02 -16.73
C TYR A 46 -10.46 25.39 -16.33
N GLY A 47 -9.51 25.15 -17.25
CA GLY A 47 -8.20 25.82 -17.30
C GLY A 47 -7.12 25.32 -16.33
N GLY A 48 -6.20 24.47 -16.84
CA GLY A 48 -4.75 24.54 -16.60
C GLY A 48 -4.16 24.60 -15.17
N PHE A 49 -4.92 24.41 -14.09
CA PHE A 49 -4.40 24.55 -12.72
C PHE A 49 -3.85 23.24 -12.14
N TRP A 50 -2.65 23.34 -11.55
CA TRP A 50 -2.01 22.28 -10.79
C TRP A 50 -2.68 22.15 -9.42
N TRP A 51 -3.38 21.04 -9.18
CA TRP A 51 -3.98 20.76 -7.88
C TRP A 51 -2.95 20.17 -6.93
N TYR A 52 -2.96 20.67 -5.70
CA TYR A 52 -2.12 20.17 -4.61
C TYR A 52 -2.96 19.39 -3.62
N ILE A 53 -2.72 18.08 -3.51
CA ILE A 53 -3.26 17.27 -2.41
C ILE A 53 -2.26 17.34 -1.26
N CYS A 54 -2.73 17.64 -0.05
CA CYS A 54 -1.92 17.58 1.17
C CYS A 54 -2.15 16.23 1.86
N CYS A 55 -1.09 15.42 2.01
CA CYS A 55 -1.10 14.22 2.84
C CYS A 55 -0.14 14.40 4.02
N MET A 56 -0.60 14.13 5.24
CA MET A 56 0.24 14.21 6.44
C MET A 56 0.93 12.85 6.65
N CYS A 57 2.19 12.72 6.25
CA CYS A 57 3.03 11.62 6.70
C CYS A 57 3.92 12.12 7.83
N LYS A 58 3.61 11.67 9.05
CA LYS A 58 4.28 11.75 10.36
C LYS A 58 4.98 13.05 10.79
N ASP A 59 5.53 13.90 9.93
CA ASP A 59 6.20 15.14 10.34
C ASP A 59 6.01 16.34 9.39
N TYR A 60 5.58 16.16 8.12
CA TYR A 60 5.39 17.28 7.19
C TYR A 60 4.23 17.09 6.20
N PRO A 61 3.47 18.16 5.88
CA PRO A 61 2.42 18.11 4.85
C PRO A 61 3.06 17.95 3.46
N HIS A 62 2.78 16.83 2.79
CA HIS A 62 3.29 16.58 1.44
C HIS A 62 2.43 17.28 0.40
N ARG A 63 3.06 18.08 -0.47
CA ARG A 63 2.43 18.70 -1.64
C ARG A 63 2.64 17.82 -2.89
N TYR A 64 1.57 17.28 -3.45
CA TYR A 64 1.61 16.44 -4.67
C TYR A 64 1.29 17.25 -5.94
N GLN A 65 2.09 17.05 -6.99
CA GLN A 65 1.73 17.43 -8.36
C GLN A 65 0.97 16.28 -9.00
N VAL A 66 -0.30 16.48 -9.31
CA VAL A 66 -1.21 15.43 -9.78
C VAL A 66 -1.30 15.44 -11.31
N GLN A 67 -1.17 14.26 -11.91
CA GLN A 67 -1.37 14.02 -13.34
C GLN A 67 -2.52 13.01 -13.53
N SER A 68 -3.58 13.42 -14.22
CA SER A 68 -4.71 12.54 -14.53
C SER A 68 -4.30 11.43 -15.49
N HIS A 69 -4.85 10.25 -15.27
CA HIS A 69 -4.68 9.06 -16.09
C HIS A 69 -6.06 8.48 -16.46
N SER A 70 -6.10 7.58 -17.45
CA SER A 70 -7.34 6.91 -17.87
C SER A 70 -7.95 6.07 -16.74
N GLY A 71 -9.26 5.89 -16.77
CA GLY A 71 -9.96 4.97 -15.86
C GLY A 71 -10.21 5.53 -14.45
N GLY A 72 -10.21 6.86 -14.29
CA GLY A 72 -10.53 7.49 -13.01
C GLY A 72 -9.41 7.48 -11.99
N TRP A 73 -8.17 7.39 -12.46
CA TRP A 73 -7.00 7.43 -11.62
C TRP A 73 -6.17 8.67 -11.93
N ALA A 74 -5.52 9.19 -10.90
CA ALA A 74 -4.54 10.23 -11.03
C ALA A 74 -3.28 9.82 -10.27
N LEU A 75 -2.13 10.21 -10.79
CA LEU A 75 -0.83 9.91 -10.20
C LEU A 75 -0.27 11.22 -9.64
N GLY A 76 -0.14 11.32 -8.33
CA GLY A 76 0.49 12.46 -7.70
C GLY A 76 1.95 12.18 -7.38
N ARG A 77 2.85 13.10 -7.70
CA ARG A 77 4.25 13.06 -7.26
C ARG A 77 4.52 14.16 -6.25
N CYS A 78 5.00 13.80 -5.07
CA CYS A 78 5.35 14.78 -4.05
C CYS A 78 6.56 15.61 -4.49
N LYS A 79 6.46 16.94 -4.39
CA LYS A 79 7.55 17.85 -4.78
C LYS A 79 8.82 17.67 -3.95
N TRP A 80 8.69 17.30 -2.67
CA TRP A 80 9.80 17.23 -1.73
C TRP A 80 10.43 15.85 -1.64
N CYS A 81 9.67 14.82 -1.27
CA CYS A 81 10.20 13.47 -1.11
C CYS A 81 10.17 12.65 -2.41
N ARG A 82 9.66 13.21 -3.51
CA ARG A 82 9.50 12.53 -4.83
C ARG A 82 8.62 11.27 -4.79
N ARG A 83 7.93 11.00 -3.67
CA ARG A 83 7.01 9.88 -3.52
C ARG A 83 5.87 9.99 -4.52
N THR A 84 5.61 8.91 -5.23
CA THR A 84 4.48 8.79 -6.15
C THR A 84 3.31 8.11 -5.45
N GLU A 85 2.15 8.74 -5.39
CA GLU A 85 0.96 8.21 -4.74
C GLU A 85 -0.22 8.21 -5.74
N PRO A 86 -0.95 7.09 -5.87
CA PRO A 86 -2.12 7.04 -6.72
C PRO A 86 -3.36 7.56 -5.99
N PHE A 87 -4.13 8.40 -6.68
CA PHE A 87 -5.38 8.98 -6.23
C PHE A 87 -6.49 8.50 -7.15
N ARG A 88 -7.65 8.15 -6.59
CA ARG A 88 -8.85 7.89 -7.40
C ARG A 88 -9.57 9.21 -7.59
N ASP A 89 -10.00 9.48 -8.82
CA ASP A 89 -10.84 10.62 -9.14
C ASP A 89 -12.11 10.58 -8.29
N SER A 90 -12.45 11.71 -7.65
CA SER A 90 -13.60 11.84 -6.77
C SER A 90 -14.91 11.53 -7.49
N SER A 91 -14.99 11.84 -8.78
CA SER A 91 -16.19 11.66 -9.61
C SER A 91 -16.64 10.20 -9.74
N ILE A 92 -15.72 9.23 -9.55
CA ILE A 92 -15.99 7.80 -9.79
C ILE A 92 -16.28 7.04 -8.47
N GLY A 93 -16.18 7.72 -7.33
CA GLY A 93 -16.14 7.07 -6.03
C GLY A 93 -17.41 7.08 -5.18
N TYR A 94 -18.55 7.65 -5.60
CA TYR A 94 -19.68 7.80 -4.68
C TYR A 94 -20.74 6.70 -4.85
N VAL A 95 -21.02 5.96 -3.78
CA VAL A 95 -22.19 5.08 -3.70
C VAL A 95 -23.01 5.50 -2.49
N LYS A 96 -24.28 5.84 -2.72
CA LYS A 96 -25.21 6.34 -1.69
C LYS A 96 -24.66 7.54 -0.91
N GLY A 97 -23.99 8.46 -1.60
CA GLY A 97 -23.40 9.67 -1.00
C GLY A 97 -22.15 9.44 -0.14
N LYS A 98 -21.65 8.21 -0.05
CA LYS A 98 -20.38 7.90 0.64
C LYS A 98 -19.27 7.74 -0.38
N GLN A 99 -18.14 8.41 -0.12
CA GLN A 99 -16.93 8.24 -0.90
C GLN A 99 -16.33 6.85 -0.63
N ILE A 100 -16.23 6.04 -1.68
CA ILE A 100 -15.51 4.77 -1.70
C ILE A 100 -14.04 5.11 -1.87
N LEU A 101 -13.28 4.93 -0.79
CA LEU A 101 -11.85 5.01 -0.85
C LEU A 101 -11.30 3.81 -1.63
N PRO A 102 -10.36 4.03 -2.58
CA PRO A 102 -9.70 2.92 -3.26
C PRO A 102 -8.96 2.04 -2.24
N THR A 103 -9.19 0.74 -2.32
CA THR A 103 -8.42 -0.27 -1.59
C THR A 103 -6.95 -0.18 -2.02
N SER A 104 -5.99 -0.53 -1.14
CA SER A 104 -4.59 -0.46 -1.58
C SER A 104 -4.26 -1.55 -2.61
N ALA A 105 -5.05 -2.62 -2.70
CA ALA A 105 -4.99 -3.57 -3.81
C ALA A 105 -5.26 -2.89 -5.16
N GLU A 106 -6.33 -2.09 -5.26
CA GLU A 106 -6.62 -1.29 -6.46
C GLU A 106 -5.49 -0.29 -6.76
N LYS A 107 -5.01 0.42 -5.72
CA LYS A 107 -3.87 1.34 -5.86
C LYS A 107 -2.62 0.63 -6.42
N ARG A 108 -2.31 -0.57 -5.94
CA ARG A 108 -1.18 -1.38 -6.43
C ARG A 108 -1.36 -1.83 -7.86
N ARG A 109 -2.58 -2.26 -8.23
CA ARG A 109 -2.90 -2.68 -9.60
C ARG A 109 -2.71 -1.53 -10.59
N PHE A 110 -3.17 -0.33 -10.23
CA PHE A 110 -2.96 0.88 -11.05
C PHE A 110 -1.46 1.24 -11.18
N LEU A 111 -0.69 1.16 -10.10
CA LEU A 111 0.76 1.42 -10.17
C LEU A 111 1.49 0.41 -11.07
N ARG A 112 1.09 -0.86 -11.02
CA ARG A 112 1.64 -1.91 -11.91
C ARG A 112 1.30 -1.66 -13.37
N SER A 113 0.09 -1.17 -13.69
CA SER A 113 -0.26 -0.85 -15.09
C SER A 113 0.57 0.29 -15.68
N LEU A 114 1.27 1.05 -14.85
CA LEU A 114 2.20 2.11 -15.27
C LEU A 114 3.68 1.68 -15.16
N ASP A 115 3.95 0.38 -14.93
CA ASP A 115 5.29 -0.16 -14.64
C ASP A 115 6.01 0.57 -13.48
N ILE A 116 5.25 1.12 -12.53
CA ILE A 116 5.83 1.77 -11.35
C ILE A 116 6.05 0.73 -10.25
N PRO A 117 7.30 0.52 -9.79
CA PRO A 117 7.58 -0.46 -8.75
C PRO A 117 6.93 -0.04 -7.41
N VAL A 118 6.19 -0.97 -6.82
CA VAL A 118 5.57 -0.76 -5.50
C VAL A 118 6.61 -1.06 -4.42
N SER A 119 7.03 -0.01 -3.70
CA SER A 119 7.96 -0.16 -2.57
C SER A 119 7.33 -0.96 -1.42
N ARG A 120 8.19 -1.71 -0.70
CA ARG A 120 7.82 -2.49 0.50
C ARG A 120 7.28 -1.62 1.64
N ASN A 121 7.54 -0.32 1.64
CA ASN A 121 7.13 0.59 2.70
C ASN A 121 5.72 1.20 2.45
N ARG A 122 4.99 0.72 1.44
CA ARG A 122 3.65 1.23 1.06
C ARG A 122 2.51 0.32 1.55
N TRP A 123 2.77 -0.52 2.53
CA TRP A 123 1.73 -1.37 3.12
C TRP A 123 1.24 -0.70 4.40
N ASP A 124 -0.08 -0.57 4.51
CA ASP A 124 -0.71 -0.07 5.72
C ASP A 124 -0.72 -1.17 6.79
N ASP A 125 -0.55 -0.81 8.06
CA ASP A 125 -0.47 -1.77 9.17
C ASP A 125 -1.73 -2.65 9.24
N SER A 126 -2.92 -2.10 8.91
CA SER A 126 -4.16 -2.86 8.88
C SER A 126 -4.19 -3.90 7.74
N GLU A 127 -3.60 -3.58 6.58
CA GLU A 127 -3.46 -4.53 5.48
C GLU A 127 -2.47 -5.63 5.82
N VAL A 128 -1.34 -5.26 6.42
CA VAL A 128 -0.34 -6.24 6.88
C VAL A 128 -1.00 -7.22 7.85
N GLN A 129 -1.83 -6.73 8.77
CA GLN A 129 -2.57 -7.58 9.69
C GLN A 129 -3.55 -8.53 8.97
N THR A 130 -4.32 -8.01 8.02
CA THR A 130 -5.24 -8.82 7.19
C THR A 130 -4.49 -9.94 6.45
N LEU A 131 -3.30 -9.65 5.93
CA LEU A 131 -2.45 -10.64 5.26
C LEU A 131 -1.90 -11.68 6.23
N ILE A 132 -1.47 -11.26 7.43
CA ILE A 132 -1.00 -12.16 8.48
C ILE A 132 -2.10 -13.16 8.83
N ASP A 133 -3.34 -12.69 9.03
CA ASP A 133 -4.45 -13.55 9.41
C ASP A 133 -4.85 -14.50 8.27
N SER A 134 -4.84 -14.03 7.02
CA SER A 134 -5.00 -14.91 5.86
C SER A 134 -3.89 -15.98 5.78
N VAL A 135 -2.63 -15.65 6.07
CA VAL A 135 -1.54 -16.64 6.05
C VAL A 135 -1.73 -17.72 7.12
N LYS A 136 -2.28 -17.37 8.28
CA LYS A 136 -2.60 -18.36 9.33
C LYS A 136 -3.72 -19.32 8.91
N GLU A 137 -4.70 -18.82 8.16
CA GLU A 137 -5.86 -19.61 7.73
C GLU A 137 -5.56 -20.53 6.53
N ILE A 138 -5.06 -19.97 5.42
CA ILE A 138 -4.95 -20.68 4.13
C ILE A 138 -3.49 -20.98 3.72
N GLY A 139 -2.53 -20.39 4.41
CA GLY A 139 -1.10 -20.58 4.15
C GLY A 139 -0.47 -19.61 3.16
N MET A 140 0.85 -19.44 3.29
CA MET A 140 1.63 -18.38 2.64
C MET A 140 1.50 -18.34 1.11
N ASN A 141 1.56 -19.49 0.44
CA ASN A 141 1.52 -19.55 -1.03
C ASN A 141 0.13 -19.19 -1.59
N GLN A 142 -0.93 -19.58 -0.90
CA GLN A 142 -2.30 -19.27 -1.33
C GLN A 142 -2.60 -17.79 -1.13
N THR A 143 -2.24 -17.23 0.04
CA THR A 143 -2.35 -15.79 0.30
C THR A 143 -1.55 -14.97 -0.71
N ALA A 144 -0.31 -15.38 -1.02
CA ALA A 144 0.52 -14.70 -2.04
C ALA A 144 -0.19 -14.61 -3.40
N LYS A 145 -0.84 -15.71 -3.82
CA LYS A 145 -1.60 -15.76 -5.06
C LYS A 145 -2.87 -14.90 -4.99
N GLN A 146 -3.62 -15.00 -3.91
CA GLN A 146 -4.89 -14.28 -3.72
C GLN A 146 -4.71 -12.76 -3.71
N TYR A 147 -3.66 -12.27 -3.06
CA TYR A 147 -3.40 -10.83 -2.94
C TYR A 147 -2.39 -10.31 -3.97
N GLU A 148 -1.96 -11.17 -4.90
CA GLU A 148 -0.93 -10.89 -5.92
C GLU A 148 0.37 -10.31 -5.30
N ILE A 149 0.83 -10.85 -4.18
CA ILE A 149 2.02 -10.37 -3.44
C ILE A 149 3.16 -11.36 -3.61
N PRO A 150 4.41 -10.91 -3.85
CA PRO A 150 5.56 -11.79 -3.81
C PRO A 150 5.65 -12.54 -2.48
N VAL A 151 5.86 -13.86 -2.53
CA VAL A 151 6.02 -14.72 -1.34
C VAL A 151 7.14 -14.19 -0.43
N SER A 152 8.23 -13.66 -1.03
CA SER A 152 9.34 -13.08 -0.28
C SER A 152 8.95 -11.87 0.56
N THR A 153 7.98 -11.07 0.11
CA THR A 153 7.44 -9.94 0.88
C THR A 153 6.58 -10.42 2.03
N LEU A 154 5.67 -11.36 1.79
CA LEU A 154 4.86 -11.96 2.86
C LEU A 154 5.73 -12.63 3.92
N HIS A 155 6.79 -13.33 3.51
CA HIS A 155 7.70 -14.02 4.42
C HIS A 155 8.35 -13.08 5.46
N LEU A 156 8.54 -11.80 5.14
CA LEU A 156 9.10 -10.82 6.08
C LEU A 156 8.13 -10.54 7.25
N TRP A 157 6.83 -10.55 6.99
CA TRP A 157 5.80 -10.24 8.00
C TRP A 157 5.30 -11.49 8.73
N THR A 158 5.28 -12.64 8.04
CA THR A 158 4.62 -13.85 8.54
C THR A 158 5.59 -14.96 8.93
N LYS A 159 6.84 -14.61 9.26
CA LYS A 159 7.89 -15.59 9.57
C LYS A 159 7.45 -16.48 10.74
N GLY A 160 7.28 -17.77 10.46
CA GLY A 160 6.86 -18.77 11.46
C GLY A 160 5.36 -18.82 11.77
N LEU A 161 4.53 -18.01 11.11
CA LEU A 161 3.07 -17.98 11.32
C LEU A 161 2.28 -18.87 10.36
N SER A 162 2.92 -19.39 9.30
CA SER A 162 2.28 -20.31 8.36
C SER A 162 1.98 -21.65 9.06
N PRO A 163 0.73 -22.17 8.98
CA PRO A 163 0.39 -23.47 9.56
C PRO A 163 1.20 -24.60 8.92
N PHE A 164 1.57 -24.41 7.65
CA PHE A 164 2.52 -25.25 6.94
C PHE A 164 3.92 -24.78 7.32
N SER A 165 4.47 -25.37 8.38
CA SER A 165 5.87 -25.15 8.73
C SER A 165 6.77 -25.77 7.66
N TYR A 166 7.87 -25.07 7.34
CA TYR A 166 8.98 -25.70 6.62
C TYR A 166 9.49 -26.82 7.52
N ASN A 167 9.09 -28.07 7.25
CA ASN A 167 9.38 -29.19 8.12
C ASN A 167 10.90 -29.44 8.15
N PRO A 168 11.62 -29.00 9.20
CA PRO A 168 13.07 -29.12 9.26
C PRO A 168 13.50 -30.57 9.52
N THR A 169 12.57 -31.39 10.05
CA THR A 169 12.72 -32.81 10.29
C THR A 169 12.31 -33.67 9.10
N LYS A 170 11.89 -33.07 7.97
CA LYS A 170 11.56 -33.80 6.72
C LYS A 170 12.69 -34.75 6.29
N TYR A 171 13.93 -34.41 6.62
CA TYR A 171 15.09 -35.24 6.36
C TYR A 171 15.93 -35.38 7.64
N THR A 172 16.09 -36.61 8.13
CA THR A 172 16.94 -36.93 9.28
C THR A 172 18.41 -36.61 8.96
N LYS A 173 19.23 -36.41 10.00
CA LYS A 173 20.68 -36.14 9.83
C LYS A 173 21.37 -37.30 9.13
N GLU A 174 21.02 -38.53 9.49
CA GLU A 174 21.53 -39.77 8.89
C GLU A 174 21.19 -39.87 7.41
N PHE A 175 19.94 -39.55 7.05
CA PHE A 175 19.54 -39.52 5.64
C PHE A 175 20.35 -38.49 4.85
N LYS A 176 20.53 -37.28 5.38
CA LYS A 176 21.36 -36.24 4.73
C LYS A 176 22.79 -36.74 4.49
N ALA A 177 23.43 -37.32 5.50
CA ALA A 177 24.79 -37.85 5.38
C ALA A 177 24.89 -38.95 4.32
N LYS A 178 23.90 -39.86 4.27
CA LYS A 178 23.83 -40.92 3.25
C LYS A 178 23.70 -40.37 1.82
N VAL A 179 22.88 -39.33 1.62
CA VAL A 179 22.72 -38.73 0.29
C VAL A 179 23.98 -37.97 -0.13
N ILE A 180 24.63 -37.25 0.79
CA ILE A 180 25.87 -36.52 0.51
C ILE A 180 26.99 -37.50 0.12
N SER A 181 27.14 -38.63 0.84
CA SER A 181 28.17 -39.63 0.52
C SER A 181 27.95 -40.30 -0.84
N GLU A 182 26.70 -40.59 -1.24
CA GLU A 182 26.41 -41.08 -2.58
C GLU A 182 26.67 -40.04 -3.68
N TYR A 183 26.41 -38.76 -3.39
CA TYR A 183 26.82 -37.67 -4.27
C TYR A 183 28.35 -37.59 -4.41
N GLU A 184 29.11 -37.75 -3.33
CA GLU A 184 30.57 -37.70 -3.40
C GLU A 184 31.17 -38.80 -4.28
N LYS A 185 30.58 -40.00 -4.27
CA LYS A 185 30.98 -41.12 -5.13
C LYS A 185 30.69 -40.87 -6.61
N ARG A 186 29.48 -40.39 -6.94
CA ARG A 186 29.01 -40.28 -8.33
C ARG A 186 29.25 -38.92 -8.97
N LYS A 187 29.43 -37.87 -8.16
CA LYS A 187 29.50 -36.45 -8.55
C LYS A 187 28.35 -35.99 -9.48
N ASN A 188 27.16 -36.59 -9.34
CA ASN A 188 26.00 -36.31 -10.18
C ASN A 188 24.78 -35.90 -9.35
N PHE A 189 24.48 -34.60 -9.33
CA PHE A 189 23.34 -34.05 -8.61
C PHE A 189 21.99 -34.59 -9.10
N ARG A 190 21.80 -34.74 -10.42
CA ARG A 190 20.49 -35.08 -10.99
C ARG A 190 20.15 -36.54 -10.75
N GLY A 191 21.11 -37.44 -10.94
CA GLY A 191 20.94 -38.87 -10.70
C GLY A 191 20.64 -39.14 -9.22
N VAL A 192 21.49 -38.65 -8.32
CA VAL A 192 21.33 -38.87 -6.88
C VAL A 192 20.03 -38.24 -6.36
N ALA A 193 19.68 -37.03 -6.79
CA ALA A 193 18.42 -36.42 -6.38
C ALA A 193 17.19 -37.24 -6.82
N LYS A 194 17.23 -37.84 -8.02
CA LYS A 194 16.17 -38.70 -8.53
C LYS A 194 16.08 -40.02 -7.74
N ASP A 195 17.22 -40.66 -7.49
CA ASP A 195 17.28 -41.95 -6.78
C ASP A 195 16.74 -41.84 -5.35
N PHE A 196 17.00 -40.72 -4.69
CA PHE A 196 16.55 -40.47 -3.31
C PHE A 196 15.24 -39.69 -3.20
N GLY A 197 14.58 -39.36 -4.33
CA GLY A 197 13.29 -38.66 -4.34
C GLY A 197 13.33 -37.24 -3.76
N ILE A 198 14.47 -36.55 -3.85
CA ILE A 198 14.65 -35.20 -3.29
C ILE A 198 14.77 -34.14 -4.39
N PRO A 199 14.41 -32.87 -4.12
CA PRO A 199 14.66 -31.78 -5.05
C PRO A 199 16.17 -31.56 -5.24
N ARG A 200 16.62 -31.39 -6.49
CA ARG A 200 18.02 -31.10 -6.83
C ARG A 200 18.59 -29.91 -6.05
N SER A 201 17.81 -28.84 -5.91
CA SER A 201 18.21 -27.64 -5.16
C SER A 201 18.48 -27.91 -3.68
N THR A 202 17.79 -28.90 -3.10
CA THR A 202 17.99 -29.31 -1.71
C THR A 202 19.34 -30.00 -1.54
N LEU A 203 19.67 -30.92 -2.45
CA LEU A 203 20.97 -31.61 -2.47
C LEU A 203 22.13 -30.63 -2.65
N GLN A 204 22.02 -29.71 -3.62
CA GLN A 204 23.03 -28.68 -3.85
C GLN A 204 23.29 -27.82 -2.61
N ARG A 205 22.23 -27.46 -1.88
CA ARG A 205 22.36 -26.71 -0.63
C ARG A 205 23.08 -27.51 0.45
N TRP A 206 22.80 -28.81 0.58
CA TRP A 206 23.48 -29.68 1.56
C TRP A 206 24.97 -29.83 1.26
N VAL A 207 25.33 -30.12 0.01
CA VAL A 207 26.73 -30.24 -0.42
C VAL A 207 27.51 -28.94 -0.27
N LYS A 208 26.86 -27.78 -0.43
CA LYS A 208 27.50 -26.48 -0.20
C LYS A 208 27.74 -26.17 1.30
N GLN A 209 27.00 -26.84 2.18
CA GLN A 209 27.03 -26.61 3.63
C GLN A 209 27.83 -27.66 4.41
N SER A 210 28.12 -28.82 3.80
CA SER A 210 29.01 -29.86 4.30
C SER A 210 30.47 -29.50 4.05
#